data_AF-A0A968D9D3-F1
#
_entry.id   AF-A0A968D9D3-F1
#
_cell.length_a   1.000
_cell.length_b   1.000
_cell.length_c   1.000
_cell.angle_alpha   90.00
_cell.angle_beta   90.00
_cell.angle_gamma   90.00
#
_symmetry.space_group_name_H-M   'P 1'
#
loop_
_entity.id
_entity.type
_entity.pdbx_description
1 polymer ?
#
loop_
_entity_poly.entity_id
_entity_poly.type
_entity_poly.pdbx_seq_one_letter_code
_entity_poly.pdbx_strand_id
1 'polypeptide(L)' 'MTNADQSRTYASMYYHEGRLYVLEATVPAESLPQGLFQQSLSFIDAEGRRIRYRLYPDGSRERVPPPGGNFQ' A
#
# COMPACT_ATOMS: atom_id res chain seq x y z
N MET A 1 8.52 12.00 -0.15
CA MET A 1 8.57 13.37 -0.68
C MET A 1 9.34 14.25 0.30
N THR A 2 10.20 15.15 -0.17
CA THR A 2 10.82 16.17 0.70
C THR A 2 10.07 17.48 0.48
N ASN A 3 9.60 18.10 1.55
CA ASN A 3 8.84 19.34 1.56
C ASN A 3 9.78 20.56 1.51
N ALA A 4 9.22 21.76 1.26
CA ALA A 4 10.00 23.00 1.19
C ALA A 4 10.73 23.32 2.51
N ASP A 5 10.12 22.98 3.65
CA ASP A 5 10.68 23.12 5.00
C ASP A 5 11.65 21.99 5.38
N GLN A 6 12.08 21.18 4.40
CA GLN A 6 12.94 19.99 4.57
C GLN A 6 12.31 18.84 5.38
N SER A 7 11.07 18.96 5.85
CA SER A 7 10.34 17.81 6.38
C SER A 7 10.14 16.74 5.30
N ARG A 8 9.98 15.49 5.72
CA ARG A 8 10.00 14.33 4.85
C ARG A 8 8.73 13.51 5.05
N THR A 9 7.91 13.41 4.01
CA THR A 9 6.66 12.66 3.98
C THR A 9 6.81 11.31 3.27
N TYR A 10 6.46 10.23 3.96
CA TYR A 10 6.20 8.91 3.37
C TYR A 10 4.70 8.73 3.18
N ALA A 11 4.30 8.36 1.97
CA ALA A 11 2.91 8.07 1.65
C ALA A 11 2.80 6.72 0.96
N SER A 12 1.74 5.98 1.28
CA SER A 12 1.36 4.76 0.60
C SER A 12 -0.11 4.80 0.22
N MET A 13 -0.42 4.24 -0.94
CA MET A 13 -1.76 4.22 -1.50
C MET A 13 -2.17 2.78 -1.80
N TYR A 14 -3.34 2.39 -1.30
CA TYR A 14 -3.91 1.07 -1.51
C TYR A 14 -5.32 1.24 -2.03
N TYR A 15 -5.65 0.58 -3.13
CA TYR A 15 -7.02 0.55 -3.65
C TYR A 15 -7.60 -0.85 -3.39
N HIS A 16 -8.85 -0.99 -2.96
CA HIS A 16 -9.53 -2.28 -2.80
C HIS A 16 -11.04 -2.07 -2.83
N GLU A 17 -11.74 -2.82 -3.68
CA GLU A 17 -13.21 -2.81 -3.80
C GLU A 17 -13.84 -1.41 -3.88
N GLY A 18 -13.36 -0.57 -4.80
CA GLY A 18 -13.92 0.78 -4.97
C GLY A 18 -13.44 1.80 -3.94
N ARG A 19 -12.58 1.41 -2.98
CA ARG A 19 -12.11 2.30 -1.90
C ARG A 19 -10.62 2.54 -2.01
N LEU A 20 -10.23 3.80 -1.90
CA LEU A 20 -8.84 4.25 -1.84
C LEU A 20 -8.46 4.53 -0.39
N TYR A 21 -7.41 3.87 0.09
CA TYR A 21 -6.81 4.05 1.40
C TYR A 21 -5.47 4.76 1.20
N VAL A 22 -5.33 5.94 1.81
CA VAL A 22 -4.10 6.73 1.78
C VAL A 22 -3.56 6.79 3.19
N LEU A 23 -2.31 6.41 3.36
CA LEU A 23 -1.58 6.55 4.62
C LEU A 23 -0.45 7.52 4.41
N GLU A 24 -0.29 8.42 5.37
CA GLU A 24 0.75 9.43 5.36
C GLU A 24 1.43 9.47 6.73
N ALA A 25 2.75 9.59 6.71
CA ALA A 25 3.55 9.93 7.87
C ALA A 25 4.58 10.99 7.47
N THR A 26 4.70 12.04 8.26
CA THR A 26 5.64 13.15 8.02
C THR A 26 6.58 13.27 9.21
N VAL A 27 7.87 13.38 8.93
CA VAL A 27 8.91 13.60 9.94
C VAL A 27 9.62 14.93 9.75
N PRO A 28 10.10 15.57 10.84
CA PRO A 28 10.94 16.75 10.76
C PRO A 28 12.23 16.55 9.95
N ALA A 29 12.81 17.65 9.47
CA ALA A 29 14.03 17.65 8.66
C ALA A 29 15.18 16.85 9.29
N GLU A 30 15.40 17.00 10.59
CA GLU A 30 16.53 16.41 11.33
C GLU A 30 16.28 14.98 11.84
N SER A 31 15.13 14.39 11.53
CA SER A 31 14.76 13.05 12.01
C SER A 31 15.39 11.93 11.17
N LEU A 32 15.20 10.68 11.61
CA LEU A 32 15.58 9.53 10.78
C LEU A 32 14.80 9.55 9.44
N PRO A 33 15.36 8.98 8.35
CA PRO A 33 14.73 9.01 7.04
C PRO A 33 13.32 8.43 7.03
N GLN A 34 12.41 9.07 6.29
CA GLN A 34 11.01 8.64 6.13
C GLN A 34 10.86 7.20 5.59
N GLY A 35 11.90 6.66 4.93
CA GLY A 35 11.91 5.28 4.42
C GLY A 35 11.77 4.23 5.53
N LEU A 36 12.00 4.60 6.80
CA LEU A 36 11.78 3.71 7.94
C LEU A 36 10.29 3.51 8.27
N PHE A 37 9.38 4.31 7.72
CA PHE A 37 7.93 4.13 7.87
C PHE A 37 7.35 3.16 6.84
N GLN A 38 8.17 2.28 6.27
CA GLN A 38 7.68 1.26 5.36
C GLN A 38 6.72 0.32 6.10
N GLN A 39 5.43 0.43 5.79
CA GLN A 39 4.40 -0.42 6.37
C GLN A 39 4.10 -1.59 5.45
N SER A 40 4.12 -2.81 5.99
CA SER A 40 3.70 -4.02 5.28
C SER A 40 2.20 -4.23 5.43
N LEU A 41 1.40 -3.36 4.82
CA LEU A 41 -0.07 -3.50 4.85
C LEU A 41 -0.56 -4.45 3.76
N SER A 42 -1.68 -5.12 4.04
CA SER A 42 -2.34 -6.02 3.10
C SER A 42 -3.83 -6.14 3.42
N PHE A 43 -4.64 -6.35 2.38
CA PHE A 43 -6.04 -6.70 2.55
C PHE A 43 -6.18 -8.19 2.85
N ILE A 44 -7.21 -8.52 3.60
CA ILE A 44 -7.56 -9.87 4.01
C ILE A 44 -9.01 -10.11 3.60
N ASP A 45 -9.31 -11.28 3.04
CA ASP A 45 -10.68 -11.68 2.70
C ASP A 45 -11.46 -12.17 3.94
N ALA A 46 -12.74 -12.51 3.74
CA ALA A 46 -13.63 -12.94 4.80
C ALA A 46 -13.13 -14.20 5.54
N GLU A 47 -12.34 -15.04 4.88
CA GLU A 47 -11.76 -16.25 5.46
C GLU A 47 -10.38 -16.03 6.09
N GLY A 48 -9.92 -14.79 6.21
CA GLY A 48 -8.65 -14.47 6.84
C GLY A 48 -7.43 -14.64 5.92
N ARG A 49 -7.61 -14.82 4.60
CA ARG A 49 -6.51 -15.00 3.66
C ARG A 49 -6.07 -13.67 3.06
N ARG A 50 -4.76 -13.53 2.88
CA ARG A 50 -4.18 -12.35 2.24
C ARG A 50 -4.61 -12.24 0.78
N ILE A 51 -5.21 -11.11 0.43
CA ILE A 51 -5.53 -10.75 -0.95
C ILE A 51 -4.25 -10.27 -1.63
N ARG A 52 -3.98 -10.80 -2.83
CA ARG A 52 -2.86 -10.38 -3.68
C ARG A 52 -3.39 -9.83 -5.00
N TYR A 53 -2.73 -8.80 -5.51
CA TYR A 53 -2.99 -8.25 -6.82
C TYR A 53 -1.78 -8.42 -7.72
N ARG A 54 -2.02 -8.78 -8.98
CA ARG A 54 -1.07 -8.60 -10.06
C ARG A 54 -1.30 -7.23 -10.68
N LEU A 55 -0.26 -6.43 -10.79
CA LEU A 55 -0.29 -5.12 -11.45
C LEU A 55 0.23 -5.28 -12.87
N TYR A 56 -0.48 -4.70 -13.83
CA TYR A 56 -0.09 -4.69 -15.24
C TYR A 56 0.49 -3.31 -15.64
N PRO A 57 1.31 -3.23 -16.69
CA PRO A 57 1.95 -1.98 -17.12
C PRO A 57 0.96 -0.86 -17.51
N ASP A 58 -0.25 -1.23 -17.93
CA ASP A 58 -1.33 -0.29 -18.25
C ASP A 58 -2.04 0.28 -17.01
N GLY A 59 -1.56 -0.07 -15.80
CA GLY A 59 -2.14 0.35 -14.53
C GLY A 59 -3.37 -0.47 -14.12
N SER A 60 -3.83 -1.40 -14.95
CA SER A 60 -4.85 -2.35 -14.57
C SER A 60 -4.30 -3.35 -13.55
N ARG A 61 -5.22 -4.01 -12.85
CA ARG A 61 -4.87 -4.99 -11.84
C ARG A 61 -5.89 -6.10 -11.76
N GLU A 62 -5.41 -7.27 -11.40
CA GLU A 62 -6.22 -8.47 -11.25
C GLU A 62 -5.95 -9.08 -9.89
N ARG A 63 -7.03 -9.49 -9.19
CA ARG A 63 -6.88 -10.27 -7.95
C ARG A 63 -6.27 -11.61 -8.34
N VAL A 64 -5.20 -12.01 -7.66
CA VAL A 64 -4.62 -13.35 -7.83
C VAL A 64 -5.41 -14.32 -6.96
N PRO A 65 -5.85 -15.48 -7.50
CA PRO A 65 -6.52 -16.48 -6.69
C PRO A 65 -5.61 -16.94 -5.53
N PRO A 66 -6.20 -17.35 -4.40
CA PRO A 66 -5.42 -18.04 -3.38
C PRO A 66 -4.80 -19.33 -3.96
N PRO A 67 -3.63 -19.78 -3.48
CA PRO A 67 -3.02 -21.02 -3.93
C PRO A 67 -4.01 -22.20 -3.85
N GLY A 68 -4.24 -22.89 -4.98
CA GLY A 68 -5.15 -24.03 -5.06
C GLY A 68 -6.65 -23.72 -5.01
N GLY A 69 -7.06 -22.45 -5.08
CA GLY A 69 -8.47 -22.04 -5.02
C GLY A 69 -8.97 -21.32 -6.27
N ASN A 70 -10.29 -21.36 -6.46
CA ASN A 70 -11.01 -20.47 -7.37
C ASN A 70 -11.31 -19.14 -6.66
N PHE A 71 -11.65 -18.11 -7.44
CA PHE A 71 -12.28 -16.92 -6.88
C PHE A 71 -13.66 -17.32 -6.34
N GLN A 72 -13.90 -17.08 -5.06
CA GLN A 72 -15.26 -17.07 -4.50
C GLN A 72 -15.92 -15.73 -4.83
#